data_AF-A0A1C6SYK6-F1
#
_entry.id   AF-A0A1C6SYK6-F1
#
_cell.length_a   1.000
_cell.length_b   1.000
_cell.length_c   1.000
_cell.angle_alpha   90.00
_cell.angle_beta   90.00
_cell.angle_gamma   90.00
#
_symmetry.space_group_name_H-M   'P 1'
#
loop_
_entity.id
_entity.type
_entity.pdbx_description
1 polymer ?
#
loop_
_entity_poly.entity_id
_entity_poly.type
_entity_poly.pdbx_seq_one_letter_code
_entity_poly.pdbx_strand_id
1 'polypeptide(L)'
;MDEKDTSPRRDGATRRAALWATLVAVPVTVAVAGFTFAKLAPESPDAGPSASASPRAQSSAPVEMPAPALAERPTVLCRALMSQLPDSVRDLTQRPVTAGPEQNAAYGDPALTVACGGSPAQFPPTDEVWKVNQVCWHAAQEADATVLTTVDRETPIRVRVPKSYEPPLQWVTSISDTIVSSVPSAKQAPSGCSA
;
A
#
# COMPACT_ATOMS: atom_id res chain seq x y z
N MET A 1 38.59 -46.61 -72.00
CA MET A 1 38.27 -45.61 -73.04
C MET A 1 36.75 -45.48 -73.01
N ASP A 2 36.12 -44.38 -72.65
CA ASP A 2 36.42 -42.97 -72.91
C ASP A 2 35.83 -42.08 -71.82
N GLU A 3 36.54 -40.99 -71.52
CA GLU A 3 36.03 -39.81 -70.81
C GLU A 3 34.96 -39.09 -71.64
N LYS A 4 33.88 -38.64 -71.00
CA LYS A 4 33.19 -37.41 -71.42
C LYS A 4 32.78 -36.59 -70.21
N ASP A 5 33.62 -35.60 -69.93
CA ASP A 5 33.28 -34.38 -69.22
C ASP A 5 32.16 -33.62 -69.96
N THR A 6 31.18 -33.10 -69.22
CA THR A 6 30.39 -31.89 -69.56
C THR A 6 29.58 -31.48 -68.32
N SER A 7 30.09 -30.51 -67.56
CA SER A 7 29.23 -29.51 -66.88
C SER A 7 29.07 -28.29 -67.80
N PRO A 8 28.14 -27.34 -67.58
CA PRO A 8 26.94 -27.34 -66.75
C PRO A 8 25.71 -26.71 -67.49
N ARG A 9 24.49 -26.87 -66.98
CA ARG A 9 23.41 -25.90 -67.26
C ARG A 9 22.72 -25.54 -65.95
N ARG A 10 22.93 -24.31 -65.50
CA ARG A 10 22.24 -23.71 -64.36
C ARG A 10 20.77 -23.54 -64.75
N ASP A 11 19.91 -24.45 -64.29
CA ASP A 11 18.49 -24.46 -64.63
C ASP A 11 17.69 -23.44 -63.80
N GLY A 12 17.04 -22.51 -64.49
CA GLY A 12 16.20 -21.43 -63.93
C GLY A 12 14.95 -21.88 -63.15
N ALA A 13 14.77 -23.19 -62.95
CA ALA A 13 13.68 -23.77 -62.16
C ALA A 13 13.77 -23.38 -60.67
N THR A 14 14.98 -23.28 -60.10
CA THR A 14 15.18 -22.91 -58.68
C THR A 14 14.85 -21.45 -58.38
N ARG A 15 15.05 -20.53 -59.33
CA ARG A 15 14.63 -19.11 -59.17
C ARG A 15 13.11 -18.94 -59.23
N ARG A 16 12.41 -19.75 -60.02
CA ARG A 16 10.94 -19.72 -60.08
C ARG A 16 10.31 -20.28 -58.80
N ALA A 17 10.88 -21.33 -58.22
CA ALA A 17 10.41 -21.89 -56.95
C ALA A 17 10.53 -20.89 -55.76
N ALA A 18 11.61 -20.09 -55.73
CA ALA A 18 11.80 -19.07 -54.70
C ALA A 18 10.83 -17.89 -54.79
N LEU A 19 10.31 -17.58 -55.99
CA LEU A 19 9.36 -16.48 -56.21
C LEU A 19 7.91 -16.84 -55.80
N TRP A 20 7.55 -18.13 -55.80
CA TRP A 20 6.23 -18.58 -55.34
C TRP A 20 6.12 -18.71 -53.82
N ALA A 21 7.23 -19.01 -53.13
CA ALA A 21 7.25 -19.16 -51.67
C ALA A 21 6.98 -17.83 -50.94
N THR A 22 7.30 -16.68 -51.55
CA THR A 22 7.05 -15.34 -50.98
C THR A 22 5.62 -14.84 -51.22
N LEU A 23 4.89 -15.42 -52.19
CA LEU A 23 3.58 -14.92 -52.62
C LEU A 23 2.44 -15.27 -51.64
N VAL A 24 2.64 -16.28 -50.79
CA VAL A 24 1.65 -16.69 -49.76
C VAL A 24 2.08 -16.28 -48.35
N ALA A 25 3.38 -16.31 -48.05
CA ALA A 25 3.88 -16.02 -46.71
C ALA A 25 3.72 -14.54 -46.30
N VAL A 26 3.89 -13.61 -47.25
CA VAL A 26 3.77 -12.16 -47.01
C VAL A 26 2.32 -11.73 -46.69
N PRO A 27 1.29 -12.09 -47.48
CA PRO A 27 -0.08 -11.69 -47.15
C PRO A 27 -0.57 -12.27 -45.81
N VAL A 28 -0.17 -13.50 -45.45
CA VAL A 28 -0.53 -14.08 -44.16
C VAL A 28 0.16 -13.35 -42.99
N THR A 29 1.45 -13.03 -43.11
CA THR A 29 2.15 -12.27 -42.05
C THR A 29 1.61 -10.84 -41.92
N VAL A 30 1.27 -10.18 -43.04
CA VAL A 30 0.62 -8.85 -43.01
C VAL A 30 -0.79 -8.92 -42.39
N ALA A 31 -1.58 -9.94 -42.71
CA ALA A 31 -2.91 -10.12 -42.13
C ALA A 31 -2.85 -10.39 -40.62
N VAL A 32 -1.94 -11.25 -40.17
CA VAL A 32 -1.75 -11.55 -38.74
C VAL A 32 -1.22 -10.32 -37.99
N ALA A 33 -0.23 -9.61 -38.54
CA ALA A 33 0.30 -8.38 -37.94
C ALA A 33 -0.75 -7.25 -37.89
N GLY A 34 -1.58 -7.12 -38.94
CA GLY A 34 -2.68 -6.16 -38.96
C GLY A 34 -3.77 -6.52 -37.94
N PHE A 35 -4.11 -7.79 -37.80
CA PHE A 35 -5.11 -8.25 -36.83
C PHE A 35 -4.63 -8.11 -35.38
N THR A 36 -3.37 -8.42 -35.09
CA THR A 36 -2.80 -8.18 -33.76
C THR A 36 -2.69 -6.69 -33.48
N PHE A 37 -2.29 -5.85 -34.44
CA PHE A 37 -2.27 -4.41 -34.26
C PHE A 37 -3.67 -3.82 -34.06
N ALA A 38 -4.70 -4.31 -34.75
CA ALA A 38 -6.09 -3.88 -34.52
C ALA A 38 -6.67 -4.35 -33.18
N LYS A 39 -6.19 -5.46 -32.62
CA LYS A 39 -6.60 -5.99 -31.31
C LYS A 39 -5.79 -5.42 -30.12
N LEU A 40 -4.57 -4.96 -30.37
CA LEU A 40 -3.68 -4.33 -29.38
C LEU A 40 -3.61 -2.81 -29.54
N ALA A 41 -4.20 -2.23 -30.58
CA ALA A 41 -4.38 -0.79 -30.69
C ALA A 41 -5.12 -0.36 -29.42
N PRO A 42 -4.49 0.46 -28.56
CA PRO A 42 -5.23 1.03 -27.46
C PRO A 42 -6.37 1.79 -28.12
N GLU A 43 -7.61 1.47 -27.74
CA GLU A 43 -8.71 2.43 -27.91
C GLU A 43 -8.12 3.76 -27.45
N SER A 44 -7.95 4.71 -28.38
CA SER A 44 -7.56 6.06 -27.97
C SER A 44 -8.63 6.41 -26.95
N PRO A 45 -8.30 6.54 -25.67
CA PRO A 45 -9.32 6.89 -24.72
C PRO A 45 -9.75 8.26 -25.22
N ASP A 46 -10.97 8.34 -25.75
CA ASP A 46 -11.73 9.56 -25.64
C ASP A 46 -11.70 9.86 -24.15
N ALA A 47 -10.69 10.63 -23.75
CA ALA A 47 -10.59 11.25 -22.46
C ALA A 47 -11.65 12.35 -22.45
N GLY A 48 -12.91 11.96 -22.61
CA GLY A 48 -13.99 12.64 -21.92
C GLY A 48 -13.51 12.77 -20.49
N PRO A 49 -13.62 13.98 -19.88
CA PRO A 49 -12.97 14.28 -18.62
C PRO A 49 -13.27 13.14 -17.66
N SER A 50 -12.23 12.33 -17.41
CA SER A 50 -12.26 11.31 -16.36
C SER A 50 -12.79 12.08 -15.18
N ALA A 51 -13.95 11.70 -14.66
CA ALA A 51 -14.56 12.40 -13.54
C ALA A 51 -13.46 12.46 -12.47
N SER A 52 -12.79 13.62 -12.36
CA SER A 52 -11.83 13.86 -11.30
C SER A 52 -12.64 13.55 -10.07
N ALA A 53 -12.25 12.52 -9.33
CA ALA A 53 -12.89 12.25 -8.06
C ALA A 53 -12.77 13.56 -7.29
N SER A 54 -13.88 14.30 -7.21
CA SER A 54 -13.89 15.58 -6.53
C SER A 54 -13.38 15.27 -5.13
N PRO A 55 -12.36 15.98 -4.63
CA PRO A 55 -11.82 15.71 -3.30
C PRO A 55 -13.00 15.72 -2.33
N ARG A 56 -13.21 14.60 -1.64
CA ARG A 56 -14.28 14.48 -0.67
C ARG A 56 -14.05 15.58 0.36
N ALA A 57 -15.07 16.40 0.62
CA ALA A 57 -14.96 17.42 1.65
C ALA A 57 -14.64 16.72 2.98
N GLN A 58 -13.45 16.97 3.52
CA GLN A 58 -13.01 16.51 4.83
C GLN A 58 -13.08 17.70 5.77
N SER A 59 -13.66 17.51 6.96
CA SER A 59 -13.62 18.55 7.99
C SER A 59 -12.18 18.85 8.40
N SER A 60 -11.83 20.13 8.50
CA SER A 60 -10.55 20.60 9.07
C SER A 60 -10.67 20.98 10.54
N ALA A 61 -11.85 20.80 11.15
CA ALA A 61 -12.07 21.17 12.54
C ALA A 61 -11.20 20.31 13.48
N PRO A 62 -10.77 20.85 14.64
CA PRO A 62 -10.06 20.07 15.64
C PRO A 62 -10.84 18.84 16.10
N VAL A 63 -10.14 17.72 16.29
CA VAL A 63 -10.70 16.48 16.83
C VAL A 63 -10.49 16.44 18.33
N GLU A 64 -11.57 16.19 19.07
CA GLU A 64 -11.51 16.10 20.52
C GLU A 64 -10.72 14.87 20.96
N MET A 65 -9.67 15.08 21.75
CA MET A 65 -8.84 13.99 22.28
C MET A 65 -8.34 14.29 23.69
N PRO A 66 -8.32 13.30 24.60
CA PRO A 66 -7.73 13.49 25.92
C PRO A 66 -6.21 13.55 25.82
N ALA A 67 -5.60 14.37 26.68
CA ALA A 67 -4.15 14.47 26.79
C ALA A 67 -3.70 14.17 28.24
N PRO A 68 -3.68 12.89 28.65
CA PRO A 68 -3.22 12.54 29.99
C PRO A 68 -1.75 12.90 30.18
N ALA A 69 -1.37 13.24 31.41
CA ALA A 69 0.02 13.47 31.75
C ALA A 69 0.81 12.16 31.63
N LEU A 70 1.94 12.22 30.91
CA LEU A 70 2.85 11.10 30.74
C LEU A 70 4.12 11.26 31.58
N ALA A 71 4.74 10.12 31.92
CA ALA A 71 6.08 10.12 32.46
C ALA A 71 7.10 10.65 31.43
N GLU A 72 8.28 11.08 31.89
CA GLU A 72 9.30 11.73 31.06
C GLU A 72 9.69 10.90 29.83
N ARG A 73 9.94 9.60 30.02
CA ARG A 73 10.37 8.70 28.95
C ARG A 73 9.30 8.54 27.83
N PRO A 74 8.03 8.18 28.13
CA PRO A 74 6.95 8.22 27.15
C PRO A 74 6.78 9.58 26.48
N THR A 75 6.89 10.70 27.21
CA THR A 75 6.78 12.05 26.64
C THR A 75 7.83 12.31 25.55
N VAL A 76 9.07 11.83 25.72
CA VAL A 76 10.12 11.95 24.70
C VAL A 76 9.79 11.08 23.48
N LEU A 77 9.39 9.83 23.70
CA LEU A 77 9.07 8.90 22.62
C LEU A 77 7.84 9.33 21.81
N CYS A 78 6.78 9.78 22.49
CA CYS A 78 5.56 10.24 21.83
C CYS A 78 5.81 11.49 20.99
N ARG A 79 6.63 12.44 21.47
CA ARG A 79 7.04 13.59 20.66
C ARG A 79 7.80 13.18 19.41
N ALA A 80 8.75 12.26 19.54
CA ALA A 80 9.51 11.74 18.40
C ALA A 80 8.62 10.98 17.41
N LEU A 81 7.59 10.28 17.90
CA LEU A 81 6.59 9.65 17.04
C LEU A 81 5.76 10.70 16.31
N MET A 82 5.15 11.64 17.03
CA MET A 82 4.26 12.66 16.43
C MET A 82 4.98 13.52 15.40
N SER A 83 6.27 13.83 15.60
CA SER A 83 7.06 14.62 14.65
C SER A 83 7.42 13.89 13.36
N GLN A 84 7.21 12.57 13.30
CA GLN A 84 7.57 11.72 12.15
C GLN A 84 6.33 11.08 11.52
N LEU A 85 5.14 11.31 12.08
CA LEU A 85 3.91 10.83 11.46
C LEU A 85 3.71 11.51 10.09
N PRO A 86 3.17 10.79 9.10
CA PRO A 86 2.94 11.36 7.79
C PRO A 86 1.83 12.42 7.84
N ASP A 87 1.89 13.41 6.94
CA ASP A 87 0.84 14.43 6.79
C ASP A 87 -0.52 13.84 6.37
N SER A 88 -0.52 12.62 5.86
CA SER A 88 -1.72 11.88 5.46
C SER A 88 -1.57 10.38 5.70
N VAL A 89 -2.67 9.73 6.09
CA VAL A 89 -2.78 8.27 6.11
C VAL A 89 -3.70 7.84 4.98
N ARG A 90 -3.13 7.24 3.93
CA ARG A 90 -3.82 6.98 2.65
C ARG A 90 -4.41 8.30 2.11
N ASP A 91 -5.73 8.37 1.96
CA ASP A 91 -6.48 9.54 1.49
C ASP A 91 -6.97 10.46 2.63
N LEU A 92 -6.65 10.16 3.88
CA LEU A 92 -7.06 10.95 5.05
C LEU A 92 -5.98 11.96 5.40
N THR A 93 -6.31 13.25 5.25
CA THR A 93 -5.40 14.35 5.61
C THR A 93 -5.38 14.56 7.12
N GLN A 94 -4.22 14.92 7.68
CA GLN A 94 -4.09 15.22 9.10
C GLN A 94 -4.97 16.41 9.52
N ARG A 95 -5.50 16.33 10.74
CA ARG A 95 -6.34 17.34 11.39
C ARG A 95 -5.74 17.75 12.73
N PRO A 96 -5.97 19.00 13.17
CA PRO A 96 -5.59 19.41 14.52
C PRO A 96 -6.35 18.59 15.57
N VAL A 97 -5.77 18.46 16.75
CA VAL A 97 -6.39 17.85 17.94
C VAL A 97 -6.59 18.92 19.01
N THR A 98 -7.61 18.77 19.85
CA THR A 98 -7.92 19.79 20.87
C THR A 98 -6.95 19.80 22.04
N ALA A 99 -6.32 18.67 22.34
CA ALA A 99 -5.31 18.57 23.38
C ALA A 99 -4.19 17.58 23.05
N GLY A 100 -2.99 17.89 23.56
CA GLY A 100 -1.82 17.04 23.50
C GLY A 100 -1.30 16.73 22.09
N PRO A 101 -1.09 17.72 21.18
CA PRO A 101 -0.52 17.47 19.86
C PRO A 101 0.87 16.80 19.89
N GLU A 102 1.55 16.85 21.03
CA GLU A 102 2.81 16.14 21.30
C GLU A 102 2.65 14.62 21.51
N GLN A 103 1.42 14.12 21.66
CA GLN A 103 1.12 12.70 21.87
C GLN A 103 -0.10 12.20 21.09
N ASN A 104 -0.87 13.10 20.47
CA ASN A 104 -2.10 12.82 19.76
C ASN A 104 -2.05 13.36 18.32
N ALA A 105 -2.60 12.59 17.38
CA ALA A 105 -2.85 13.01 16.00
C ALA A 105 -4.22 12.50 15.53
N ALA A 106 -4.80 13.18 14.53
CA ALA A 106 -6.06 12.77 13.92
C ALA A 106 -6.02 12.95 12.40
N TYR A 107 -6.79 12.14 11.67
CA TYR A 107 -6.83 12.12 10.21
C TYR A 107 -8.26 11.97 9.69
N GLY A 108 -8.61 12.74 8.66
CA GLY A 108 -9.83 12.56 7.90
C GLY A 108 -11.14 12.82 8.64
N ASP A 109 -12.25 12.44 8.01
CA ASP A 109 -13.61 12.63 8.53
C ASP A 109 -14.55 11.50 8.03
N PRO A 110 -15.00 10.56 8.89
CA PRO A 110 -14.79 10.47 10.34
C PRO A 110 -13.32 10.37 10.76
N ALA A 111 -12.99 10.85 11.96
CA ALA A 111 -11.60 10.94 12.39
C ALA A 111 -11.01 9.56 12.77
N LEU A 112 -9.93 9.16 12.09
CA LEU A 112 -8.99 8.16 12.59
C LEU A 112 -8.04 8.85 13.57
N THR A 113 -7.91 8.35 14.79
CA THR A 113 -7.07 8.99 15.82
C THR A 113 -5.90 8.10 16.22
N VAL A 114 -4.77 8.73 16.53
CA VAL A 114 -3.55 8.10 17.05
C VAL A 114 -3.25 8.73 18.40
N ALA A 115 -3.18 7.92 19.45
CA ALA A 115 -2.84 8.34 20.80
C ALA A 115 -1.62 7.54 21.29
N CYS A 116 -0.55 8.24 21.66
CA CYS A 116 0.66 7.66 22.19
C CYS A 116 0.70 7.78 23.73
N GLY A 117 1.06 6.68 24.38
CA GLY A 117 1.17 6.59 25.83
C GLY A 117 -0.16 6.31 26.54
N GLY A 118 -0.12 6.56 27.85
CA GLY A 118 -1.11 6.10 28.81
C GLY A 118 -0.80 4.70 29.33
N SER A 119 -1.75 4.14 30.07
CA SER A 119 -1.61 2.81 30.65
C SER A 119 -1.56 1.75 29.55
N PRO A 120 -0.68 0.73 29.69
CA PRO A 120 -0.72 -0.44 28.82
C PRO A 120 -2.11 -1.06 28.83
N ALA A 121 -2.63 -1.44 27.66
CA ALA A 121 -3.86 -2.22 27.59
C ALA A 121 -3.63 -3.60 28.18
N GLN A 122 -4.62 -4.12 28.90
CA GLN A 122 -4.65 -5.50 29.35
C GLN A 122 -5.62 -6.27 28.46
N PHE A 123 -5.16 -7.40 27.94
CA PHE A 123 -5.94 -8.30 27.08
C PHE A 123 -5.67 -9.76 27.49
N PRO A 124 -6.64 -10.67 27.29
CA PRO A 124 -6.43 -12.09 27.55
C PRO A 124 -5.20 -12.64 26.81
N PRO A 125 -4.43 -13.57 27.42
CA PRO A 125 -3.23 -14.13 26.80
C PRO A 125 -3.48 -14.90 25.49
N THR A 126 -4.73 -15.30 25.25
CA THR A 126 -5.16 -16.07 24.08
C THR A 126 -5.73 -15.19 22.96
N ASP A 127 -5.81 -13.88 23.17
CA ASP A 127 -6.32 -12.97 22.14
C ASP A 127 -5.38 -12.92 20.94
N GLU A 128 -5.98 -12.76 19.76
CA GLU A 128 -5.23 -12.65 18.53
C GLU A 128 -4.47 -11.32 18.46
N VAL A 129 -3.24 -11.41 17.98
CA VAL A 129 -2.38 -10.26 17.72
C VAL A 129 -1.92 -10.32 16.28
N TRP A 130 -2.00 -9.19 15.59
CA TRP A 130 -1.70 -9.08 14.17
C TRP A 130 -0.42 -8.30 13.96
N LYS A 131 0.54 -8.88 13.24
CA LYS A 131 1.79 -8.20 12.90
C LYS A 131 1.62 -7.43 11.59
N VAL A 132 1.75 -6.11 11.64
CA VAL A 132 1.73 -5.20 10.49
C VAL A 132 3.02 -4.38 10.51
N ASN A 133 3.82 -4.45 9.44
CA ASN A 133 5.09 -3.73 9.31
C ASN A 133 5.96 -3.77 10.59
N GLN A 134 6.21 -4.98 11.10
CA GLN A 134 7.02 -5.23 12.31
C GLN A 134 6.45 -4.69 13.63
N VAL A 135 5.21 -4.19 13.64
CA VAL A 135 4.47 -3.80 14.84
C VAL A 135 3.35 -4.79 15.09
N CYS A 136 3.24 -5.27 16.33
CA CYS A 136 2.16 -6.14 16.74
C CYS A 136 0.98 -5.36 17.32
N TRP A 137 -0.20 -5.61 16.76
CA TRP A 137 -1.45 -4.92 17.08
C TRP A 137 -2.48 -5.89 17.67
N HIS A 138 -3.00 -5.57 18.84
CA HIS A 138 -4.22 -6.14 19.38
C HIS A 138 -5.42 -5.31 18.90
N ALA A 139 -6.50 -5.96 18.47
CA ALA A 139 -7.69 -5.29 17.97
C ALA A 139 -8.86 -5.47 18.94
N ALA A 140 -9.35 -4.36 19.50
CA ALA A 140 -10.57 -4.33 20.30
C ALA A 140 -11.72 -3.76 19.46
N GLN A 141 -12.80 -4.53 19.33
CA GLN A 141 -13.99 -4.07 18.63
C GLN A 141 -14.86 -3.22 19.56
N GLU A 142 -15.23 -2.03 19.08
CA GLU A 142 -16.21 -1.16 19.71
C GLU A 142 -17.41 -0.96 18.78
N ALA A 143 -18.46 -0.29 19.27
CA ALA A 143 -19.70 -0.10 18.53
C ALA A 143 -19.51 0.71 17.23
N ASP A 144 -18.67 1.74 17.27
CA ASP A 144 -18.44 2.71 16.19
C ASP A 144 -17.02 2.67 15.60
N ALA A 145 -16.11 1.88 16.20
CA ALA A 145 -14.73 1.79 15.75
C ALA A 145 -14.08 0.43 16.07
N THR A 146 -12.87 0.22 15.54
CA THR A 146 -11.89 -0.74 16.03
C THR A 146 -10.73 0.03 16.66
N VAL A 147 -10.36 -0.32 17.88
CA VAL A 147 -9.17 0.23 18.54
C VAL A 147 -8.02 -0.76 18.41
N LEU A 148 -7.01 -0.38 17.64
CA LEU A 148 -5.78 -1.12 17.46
C LEU A 148 -4.76 -0.62 18.48
N THR A 149 -4.24 -1.51 19.33
CA THR A 149 -3.25 -1.17 20.36
C THR A 149 -1.96 -1.93 20.11
N THR A 150 -0.83 -1.23 20.13
CA THR A 150 0.48 -1.90 20.03
C THR A 150 0.78 -2.68 21.30
N VAL A 151 1.28 -3.90 21.17
CA VAL A 151 1.57 -4.80 22.30
C VAL A 151 3.05 -5.11 22.48
N ASP A 152 3.89 -4.59 21.59
CA ASP A 152 5.32 -4.89 21.50
C ASP A 152 6.21 -3.65 21.62
N ARG A 153 5.65 -2.50 22.02
CA ARG A 153 6.34 -1.20 22.13
C ARG A 153 6.55 -0.78 23.58
N GLU A 154 7.68 -0.12 23.86
CA GLU A 154 8.03 0.42 25.19
C GLU A 154 6.94 1.37 25.71
N THR A 155 6.32 2.13 24.81
CA THR A 155 5.16 2.99 25.09
C THR A 155 4.01 2.56 24.19
N PRO A 156 2.80 2.31 24.71
CA PRO A 156 1.68 1.84 23.90
C PRO A 156 1.20 2.94 22.96
N ILE A 157 0.86 2.56 21.72
CA ILE A 157 0.20 3.42 20.75
C ILE A 157 -1.18 2.82 20.47
N ARG A 158 -2.21 3.65 20.54
CA ARG A 158 -3.60 3.29 20.23
C ARG A 158 -4.04 4.03 18.98
N VAL A 159 -4.55 3.29 18.01
CA VAL A 159 -5.16 3.83 16.81
C VAL A 159 -6.64 3.47 16.80
N ARG A 160 -7.52 4.47 16.87
CA ARG A 160 -8.96 4.28 16.72
C ARG A 160 -9.32 4.43 15.26
N VAL A 161 -9.84 3.37 14.66
CA VAL A 161 -10.27 3.33 13.25
C VAL A 161 -11.80 3.24 13.21
N PRO A 162 -12.51 4.30 12.78
CA PRO A 162 -13.96 4.25 12.59
C PRO A 162 -14.42 3.08 11.71
N LYS A 163 -15.61 2.52 11.99
CA LYS A 163 -16.18 1.39 11.21
C LYS A 163 -16.41 1.67 9.73
N SER A 164 -16.46 2.94 9.32
CA SER A 164 -16.50 3.32 7.90
C SER A 164 -15.19 3.01 7.15
N TYR A 165 -14.12 2.67 7.87
CA TYR A 165 -12.77 2.44 7.33
C TYR A 165 -12.34 0.97 7.48
N GLU A 166 -13.26 0.03 7.28
CA GLU A 166 -12.92 -1.40 7.26
C GLU A 166 -12.14 -1.76 5.97
N PRO A 167 -11.13 -2.66 6.04
CA PRO A 167 -10.62 -3.33 7.24
C PRO A 167 -9.55 -2.50 8.01
N PRO A 168 -9.57 -2.48 9.36
CA PRO A 168 -8.83 -1.52 10.18
C PRO A 168 -7.31 -1.66 10.10
N LEU A 169 -6.80 -2.89 9.97
CA LEU A 169 -5.36 -3.15 9.93
C LEU A 169 -4.67 -2.53 8.69
N GLN A 170 -5.41 -2.20 7.63
CA GLN A 170 -4.85 -1.53 6.45
C GLN A 170 -4.50 -0.05 6.71
N TRP A 171 -5.01 0.54 7.78
CA TRP A 171 -4.81 1.95 8.10
C TRP A 171 -3.60 2.21 8.98
N VAL A 172 -3.02 1.16 9.57
CA VAL A 172 -1.85 1.28 10.44
C VAL A 172 -0.53 0.99 9.74
N THR A 173 -0.51 0.71 8.44
CA THR A 173 0.72 0.38 7.70
C THR A 173 1.77 1.49 7.77
N SER A 174 1.45 2.70 7.30
CA SER A 174 2.38 3.84 7.35
C SER A 174 2.69 4.31 8.77
N ILE A 175 1.71 4.21 9.68
CA ILE A 175 1.88 4.51 11.10
C ILE A 175 2.88 3.53 11.75
N SER A 176 2.81 2.25 11.37
CA SER A 176 3.70 1.20 11.90
C SER A 176 5.16 1.46 11.51
N ASP A 177 5.41 1.92 10.28
CA ASP A 177 6.78 2.29 9.85
C ASP A 177 7.37 3.43 10.70
N THR A 178 6.55 4.45 11.01
CA THR A 178 6.95 5.53 11.92
C THR A 178 7.16 5.01 13.35
N ILE A 179 6.29 4.12 13.84
CA ILE A 179 6.42 3.52 15.18
C ILE A 179 7.74 2.76 15.32
N VAL A 180 8.12 1.95 14.34
CA VAL A 180 9.39 1.21 14.35
C VAL A 180 10.59 2.16 14.45
N SER A 181 10.50 3.32 13.80
CA SER A 181 11.57 4.32 13.75
C SER A 181 11.69 5.15 15.03
N SER A 182 10.57 5.40 15.71
CA SER A 182 10.51 6.35 16.83
C SER A 182 10.30 5.71 18.21
N VAL A 183 9.74 4.51 18.29
CA VAL A 183 9.36 3.87 19.56
C VAL A 183 10.02 2.49 19.68
N PRO A 184 10.99 2.33 20.61
CA PRO A 184 11.66 1.06 20.85
C PRO A 184 10.70 -0.08 21.19
N SER A 185 11.11 -1.30 20.87
CA SER A 185 10.39 -2.50 21.30
C SER A 185 10.37 -2.62 22.82
N ALA A 186 9.27 -3.14 23.36
CA ALA A 186 9.17 -3.46 24.77
C ALA A 186 10.15 -4.59 25.15
N LYS A 187 10.55 -4.61 26.43
CA LYS A 187 11.38 -5.71 26.97
C LYS A 187 10.64 -7.05 26.98
N GLN A 188 9.31 -7.00 27.03
CA GLN A 188 8.43 -8.16 27.02
C GLN A 188 7.41 -7.93 25.90
N ALA A 189 7.24 -8.95 25.05
CA ALA A 189 6.26 -8.95 23.97
C ALA A 189 5.57 -10.33 23.92
N PRO A 190 4.32 -10.41 23.44
CA PRO A 190 3.65 -11.69 23.21
C PRO A 190 4.45 -12.62 22.29
N SER A 191 4.23 -13.93 22.43
CA SER A 191 4.86 -14.92 21.53
C SER A 191 4.49 -14.64 20.08
N GLY A 192 5.49 -14.57 19.20
CA GLY A 192 5.33 -14.21 17.78
C GLY A 192 5.51 -12.72 17.47
N CYS A 193 5.72 -11.88 18.49
CA CYS A 193 5.91 -10.42 18.36
C CYS A 193 7.33 -9.94 18.70
N SER A 194 8.29 -10.84 18.88
CA SER A 194 9.69 -10.45 19.04
C SER A 194 10.25 -9.87 17.73
N ALA A 195 11.01 -8.78 17.85
CA ALA A 195 11.75 -8.15 16.78
C ALA A 195 12.94 -9.00 16.32
#